data_AF-A0A9W4SR30-F1
#
_entry.id   AF-A0A9W4SR30-F1
#
_cell.length_a   1.000
_cell.length_b   1.000
_cell.length_c   1.000
_cell.angle_alpha   90.00
_cell.angle_beta   90.00
_cell.angle_gamma   90.00
#
_symmetry.space_group_name_H-M   'P 1'
#
loop_
_entity.id
_entity.type
_entity.pdbx_description
1 polymer ?
#
loop_
_entity_poly.entity_id
_entity_poly.type
_entity_poly.pdbx_seq_one_letter_code
_entity_poly.pdbx_strand_id
1 'polypeptide(L)'
;MPMFNYPEFLRDLVVDSKFDHYVRSTVGYQEQLKKDILFSELARLLCRRSIKLRSLSISPCNMLSHFVTLLTRNDNLSQIKKFTFDGDFIYTTPLYKDCELIYALSQVSQDITHVRITNIYKRSLGDSLVTLLNSQKNLRLLDLNCPVIQNVKYFESIFSKLKSPQSIFSLSFENIDFSCSAKRSINTLEKSRNLKKLKMIECVNCTLLYEVMRSWENLVEFTYHAHKFNDNLEFLLTMMRLSSNSLRYLDIFWIREDGNFLKEKSRIINCITQYCAQLTSLKLRSLHCEDLFTLWHSCKQLEAFSFICCEDSGWNDCLEELGKYLPHSIKILKIGNWNGLPFNSVALGCFLRGCKNSLNKLELCSIRKLSENSEYINVLNSSGVHYEFLNVV
;
A
#
# COMPACT_ATOMS: atom_id res chain seq x y z
N MET A 1 0.94 -48.24 -6.03
CA MET A 1 1.42 -46.85 -5.90
C MET A 1 0.28 -45.99 -5.40
N PRO A 2 0.37 -45.34 -4.22
CA PRO A 2 -0.62 -44.32 -3.88
C PRO A 2 -0.35 -43.11 -4.77
N MET A 3 -1.23 -42.89 -5.75
CA MET A 3 -1.30 -41.63 -6.48
C MET A 3 -1.71 -40.55 -5.48
N PHE A 4 -0.76 -39.71 -5.07
CA PHE A 4 -1.08 -38.48 -4.36
C PHE A 4 -1.95 -37.60 -5.29
N ASN A 5 -3.26 -37.62 -5.04
CA ASN A 5 -4.29 -36.83 -5.70
C ASN A 5 -4.36 -35.43 -5.05
N TYR A 6 -3.31 -34.63 -5.22
CA TYR A 6 -3.39 -33.18 -5.09
C TYR A 6 -2.82 -32.59 -6.39
N PRO A 7 -3.36 -31.50 -6.98
CA PRO A 7 -4.16 -30.43 -6.39
C PRO A 7 -5.35 -29.93 -7.27
N GLU A 8 -6.61 -30.07 -6.83
CA GLU A 8 -7.73 -29.30 -7.41
C GLU A 8 -7.85 -27.86 -6.86
N PHE A 9 -6.89 -27.39 -6.04
CA PHE A 9 -7.17 -26.33 -5.06
C PHE A 9 -6.25 -25.11 -5.04
N LEU A 10 -5.13 -25.08 -5.79
CA LEU A 10 -4.21 -23.92 -5.72
C LEU A 10 -4.82 -22.72 -6.45
N ARG A 11 -5.36 -21.78 -5.66
CA ARG A 11 -5.80 -20.45 -6.13
C ARG A 11 -4.66 -19.45 -6.14
N ASP A 12 -3.74 -19.58 -5.20
CA ASP A 12 -2.60 -18.68 -5.03
C ASP A 12 -1.32 -19.51 -5.01
N LEU A 13 -0.34 -19.09 -5.82
CA LEU A 13 0.97 -19.73 -5.89
C LEU A 13 2.05 -18.69 -5.65
N VAL A 14 2.94 -18.98 -4.70
CA VAL A 14 4.16 -18.21 -4.44
C VAL A 14 5.34 -19.07 -4.83
N VAL A 15 6.21 -18.58 -5.68
CA VAL A 15 7.45 -19.23 -6.12
C VAL A 15 8.61 -18.34 -5.72
N ASP A 16 9.35 -18.71 -4.68
CA ASP A 16 10.44 -17.90 -4.11
C ASP A 16 11.67 -18.75 -3.77
N SER A 17 12.72 -18.10 -3.27
CA SER A 17 13.97 -18.77 -2.88
C SER A 17 13.82 -19.71 -1.66
N LYS A 18 12.71 -19.68 -0.93
CA LYS A 18 12.46 -20.66 0.16
C LYS A 18 12.24 -22.05 -0.41
N PHE A 19 11.68 -22.17 -1.61
CA PHE A 19 11.63 -23.44 -2.33
C PHE A 19 13.02 -24.00 -2.60
N ASP A 20 13.95 -23.14 -3.03
CA ASP A 20 15.32 -23.57 -3.26
C ASP A 20 15.98 -24.07 -1.98
N HIS A 21 15.76 -23.38 -0.86
CA HIS A 21 16.26 -23.81 0.45
C HIS A 21 15.69 -25.20 0.84
N TYR A 22 14.39 -25.40 0.68
CA TYR A 22 13.73 -26.67 1.02
C TYR A 22 14.23 -27.85 0.15
N VAL A 23 14.40 -27.62 -1.15
CA VAL A 23 14.96 -28.63 -2.06
C VAL A 23 16.41 -28.94 -1.71
N ARG A 24 17.21 -27.92 -1.37
CA ARG A 24 18.60 -28.09 -0.91
C ARG A 24 18.70 -28.90 0.38
N SER A 25 17.82 -28.65 1.35
CA SER A 25 17.82 -29.40 2.62
C SER A 25 17.38 -30.85 2.45
N THR A 26 16.57 -31.16 1.42
CA THR A 26 16.03 -32.50 1.20
C THR A 26 16.93 -33.39 0.34
N VAL A 27 17.57 -32.83 -0.69
CA VAL A 27 18.31 -33.59 -1.71
C VAL A 27 19.84 -33.53 -1.49
N GLY A 28 20.31 -32.74 -0.52
CA GLY A 28 21.75 -32.59 -0.21
C GLY A 28 22.50 -31.70 -1.21
N TYR A 29 23.71 -31.25 -0.85
CA TYR A 29 24.43 -30.22 -1.62
C TYR A 29 24.95 -30.70 -2.98
N GLN A 30 25.34 -31.98 -3.12
CA GLN A 30 26.06 -32.48 -4.30
C GLN A 30 25.16 -33.08 -5.40
N GLU A 31 23.85 -33.17 -5.21
CA GLU A 31 22.94 -33.88 -6.13
C GLU A 31 22.18 -32.95 -7.09
N GLN A 32 22.91 -32.16 -7.90
CA GLN A 32 22.30 -31.15 -8.79
C GLN A 32 21.27 -31.74 -9.77
N LEU A 33 21.56 -32.89 -10.38
CA LEU A 33 20.65 -33.54 -11.33
C LEU A 33 19.29 -33.91 -10.70
N LYS A 34 19.30 -34.37 -9.44
CA LYS A 34 18.07 -34.71 -8.71
C LYS A 34 17.26 -33.46 -8.35
N LYS A 35 17.93 -32.34 -8.04
CA LYS A 35 17.27 -31.04 -7.82
C LYS A 35 16.55 -30.57 -9.09
N ASP A 36 17.22 -30.65 -10.24
CA ASP A 36 16.65 -30.21 -11.52
C ASP A 36 15.45 -31.08 -11.94
N ILE A 37 15.51 -32.40 -11.72
CA ILE A 37 14.37 -33.30 -11.95
C ILE A 37 13.21 -32.92 -11.04
N LEU A 38 13.47 -32.69 -9.75
CA LEU A 38 12.43 -32.32 -8.79
C LEU A 38 11.77 -30.98 -9.16
N PHE A 39 12.56 -29.96 -9.48
CA PHE A 39 12.03 -28.67 -9.94
C PHE A 39 11.22 -28.80 -11.22
N SER A 40 11.69 -29.61 -12.18
CA SER A 40 10.98 -29.85 -13.44
C SER A 40 9.63 -30.52 -13.20
N GLU A 41 9.56 -31.55 -12.36
CA GLU A 41 8.29 -32.23 -12.08
C GLU A 41 7.33 -31.39 -11.25
N LEU A 42 7.83 -30.66 -10.26
CA LEU A 42 7.01 -29.73 -9.49
C LEU A 42 6.41 -28.64 -10.40
N ALA A 43 7.22 -28.02 -11.25
CA ALA A 43 6.72 -27.02 -12.18
C ALA A 43 5.69 -27.63 -13.14
N ARG A 44 5.92 -28.86 -13.63
CA ARG A 44 4.98 -29.57 -14.52
C ARG A 44 3.66 -29.87 -13.83
N LEU A 45 3.69 -30.34 -12.58
CA LEU A 45 2.50 -30.60 -11.78
C LEU A 45 1.71 -29.32 -11.53
N LEU A 46 2.39 -28.23 -11.16
CA LEU A 46 1.78 -26.93 -10.93
C LEU A 46 1.11 -26.40 -12.20
N CYS A 47 1.81 -26.38 -13.34
CA CYS A 47 1.24 -25.88 -14.59
C CYS A 47 0.13 -26.79 -15.15
N ARG A 48 0.23 -28.11 -15.03
CA ARG A 48 -0.77 -29.04 -15.58
C ARG A 48 -2.04 -29.15 -14.74
N ARG A 49 -1.92 -29.08 -13.41
CA ARG A 49 -3.06 -29.35 -12.52
C ARG A 49 -3.68 -28.10 -11.89
N SER A 50 -3.02 -26.94 -11.92
CA SER A 50 -3.55 -25.71 -11.30
C SER A 50 -4.53 -24.95 -12.21
N ILE A 51 -5.60 -25.62 -12.64
CA ILE A 51 -6.64 -25.05 -13.51
C ILE A 51 -7.46 -23.91 -12.86
N LYS A 52 -7.32 -23.69 -11.55
CA LYS A 52 -8.00 -22.64 -10.77
C LYS A 52 -7.05 -21.54 -10.28
N LEU A 53 -5.81 -21.48 -10.78
CA LEU A 53 -4.84 -20.50 -10.31
C LEU A 53 -5.30 -19.08 -10.69
N ARG A 54 -5.43 -18.22 -9.68
CA ARG A 54 -5.87 -16.82 -9.81
C ARG A 54 -4.78 -15.82 -9.43
N SER A 55 -3.85 -16.20 -8.56
CA SER A 55 -2.74 -15.35 -8.13
C SER A 55 -1.40 -16.07 -8.32
N LEU A 56 -0.44 -15.35 -8.87
CA LEU A 56 0.93 -15.82 -9.06
C LEU A 56 1.89 -14.78 -8.52
N SER A 57 2.65 -15.15 -7.49
CA SER A 57 3.74 -14.35 -6.93
C SER A 57 5.05 -15.04 -7.20
N ILE A 58 6.02 -14.32 -7.72
CA ILE A 58 7.28 -14.88 -8.16
C ILE A 58 8.44 -14.02 -7.68
N SER A 59 9.43 -14.67 -7.08
CA SER A 59 10.74 -14.11 -6.80
C SER A 59 11.83 -14.94 -7.51
N PRO A 60 13.00 -14.33 -7.83
CA PRO A 60 14.14 -15.05 -8.39
C PRO A 60 14.49 -16.32 -7.60
N CYS A 61 14.45 -17.47 -8.28
CA CYS A 61 14.81 -18.78 -7.74
C CYS A 61 15.17 -19.77 -8.86
N ASN A 62 15.78 -20.90 -8.51
CA ASN A 62 16.22 -21.92 -9.48
C ASN A 62 15.05 -22.59 -10.21
N MET A 63 13.87 -22.66 -9.57
CA MET A 63 12.66 -23.21 -10.17
C MET A 63 12.16 -22.41 -11.39
N LEU A 64 12.54 -21.14 -11.52
CA LEU A 64 12.08 -20.24 -12.60
C LEU A 64 12.33 -20.78 -14.00
N SER A 65 13.51 -21.34 -14.27
CA SER A 65 13.84 -21.87 -15.61
C SER A 65 12.84 -22.91 -16.08
N HIS A 66 12.38 -23.75 -15.16
CA HIS A 66 11.44 -24.81 -15.46
C HIS A 66 10.03 -24.25 -15.70
N PHE A 67 9.66 -23.19 -14.96
CA PHE A 67 8.41 -22.45 -15.21
C PHE A 67 8.38 -21.80 -16.58
N VAL A 68 9.44 -21.11 -17.00
CA VAL A 68 9.52 -20.46 -18.33
C VAL A 68 9.28 -21.49 -19.45
N THR A 69 9.95 -22.64 -19.36
CA THR A 69 9.85 -23.72 -20.36
C THR A 69 8.43 -24.31 -20.44
N LEU A 70 7.68 -24.27 -19.33
CA LEU A 70 6.31 -24.80 -19.28
C LEU A 70 5.28 -23.75 -19.66
N LEU A 71 5.49 -22.48 -19.30
CA LEU A 71 4.64 -21.35 -19.69
C LEU A 71 4.55 -21.19 -21.20
N THR A 72 5.66 -21.41 -21.91
CA THR A 72 5.69 -21.34 -23.38
C THR A 72 4.88 -22.44 -24.08
N ARG A 73 4.36 -23.44 -23.34
CA ARG A 73 3.73 -24.66 -23.91
C ARG A 73 2.31 -24.95 -23.39
N ASN A 74 1.72 -24.14 -22.51
CA ASN A 74 0.54 -24.54 -21.73
C ASN A 74 -0.46 -23.39 -21.46
N ASP A 75 -1.75 -23.62 -21.72
CA ASP A 75 -2.83 -22.60 -21.64
C ASP A 75 -3.45 -22.41 -20.23
N ASN A 76 -3.08 -23.25 -19.26
CA ASN A 76 -3.74 -23.32 -17.95
C ASN A 76 -3.55 -22.07 -17.07
N LEU A 77 -2.63 -21.16 -17.44
CA LEU A 77 -2.32 -19.94 -16.68
C LEU A 77 -3.06 -18.70 -17.21
N SER A 78 -3.94 -18.89 -18.20
CA SER A 78 -4.84 -17.84 -18.72
C SER A 78 -5.79 -17.26 -17.67
N GLN A 79 -6.09 -18.00 -16.59
CA GLN A 79 -7.03 -17.60 -15.56
C GLN A 79 -6.46 -16.66 -14.48
N ILE A 80 -5.14 -16.39 -14.51
CA ILE A 80 -4.46 -15.51 -13.55
C ILE A 80 -5.09 -14.11 -13.59
N LYS A 81 -5.41 -13.59 -12.41
CA LYS A 81 -5.97 -12.26 -12.19
C LYS A 81 -5.02 -11.33 -11.47
N LYS A 82 -4.11 -11.88 -10.66
CA LYS A 82 -3.14 -11.13 -9.87
C LYS A 82 -1.75 -11.67 -10.15
N PHE A 83 -0.84 -10.77 -10.47
CA PHE A 83 0.56 -11.10 -10.66
C PHE A 83 1.42 -10.22 -9.76
N THR A 84 2.33 -10.86 -9.02
CA THR A 84 3.35 -10.17 -8.23
C THR A 84 4.72 -10.65 -8.71
N PHE A 85 5.57 -9.71 -9.10
CA PHE A 85 6.98 -9.98 -9.33
C PHE A 85 7.79 -9.27 -8.24
N ASP A 86 8.54 -10.05 -7.50
CA ASP A 86 9.38 -9.57 -6.41
C ASP A 86 10.84 -9.82 -6.75
N GLY A 87 11.53 -8.77 -7.22
CA GLY A 87 12.94 -8.87 -7.58
C GLY A 87 13.82 -9.25 -6.37
N ASP A 88 14.99 -9.80 -6.66
CA ASP A 88 16.00 -10.10 -5.64
C ASP A 88 17.06 -8.99 -5.62
N PHE A 89 17.45 -8.57 -4.41
CA PHE A 89 18.58 -7.67 -4.19
C PHE A 89 19.92 -8.40 -4.30
N ILE A 90 19.91 -9.72 -4.11
CA ILE A 90 21.08 -10.59 -4.07
C ILE A 90 21.21 -11.29 -5.43
N TYR A 91 22.38 -11.15 -6.05
CA TYR A 91 22.68 -11.48 -7.46
C TYR A 91 22.67 -12.97 -7.84
N THR A 92 21.66 -13.75 -7.44
CA THR A 92 21.75 -15.22 -7.57
C THR A 92 21.16 -15.78 -8.86
N THR A 93 20.25 -15.07 -9.54
CA THR A 93 19.58 -15.59 -10.74
C THR A 93 19.99 -14.83 -12.01
N PRO A 94 20.33 -15.53 -13.12
CA PRO A 94 20.66 -14.89 -14.39
C PRO A 94 19.51 -14.03 -14.90
N LEU A 95 19.82 -12.77 -15.16
CA LEU A 95 18.93 -11.66 -15.48
C LEU A 95 17.94 -11.91 -16.63
N TYR A 96 18.30 -12.80 -17.56
CA TYR A 96 17.52 -13.11 -18.74
C TYR A 96 16.23 -13.90 -18.42
N LYS A 97 16.26 -14.77 -17.40
CA LYS A 97 15.13 -15.67 -17.10
C LYS A 97 13.92 -14.93 -16.53
N ASP A 98 14.12 -13.85 -15.78
CA ASP A 98 13.04 -13.02 -15.25
C ASP A 98 12.26 -12.35 -16.40
N CYS A 99 13.00 -11.80 -17.38
CA CYS A 99 12.41 -11.19 -18.57
C CYS A 99 11.63 -12.22 -19.41
N GLU A 100 12.22 -13.40 -19.66
CA GLU A 100 11.57 -14.48 -20.41
C GLU A 100 10.26 -14.93 -19.75
N LEU A 101 10.25 -15.02 -18.42
CA LEU A 101 9.07 -15.41 -17.67
C LEU A 101 7.94 -14.39 -17.81
N ILE A 102 8.24 -13.11 -17.61
CA ILE A 102 7.28 -12.02 -17.75
C ILE A 102 6.75 -11.97 -19.19
N TYR A 103 7.63 -12.16 -20.17
CA TYR A 103 7.24 -12.25 -21.57
C TYR A 103 6.34 -13.45 -21.83
N ALA A 104 6.69 -14.65 -21.36
CA ALA A 104 5.87 -15.84 -21.54
C ALA A 104 4.48 -15.67 -20.89
N LEU A 105 4.41 -15.07 -19.70
CA LEU A 105 3.15 -14.76 -19.04
C LEU A 105 2.28 -13.81 -19.86
N SER A 106 2.88 -12.82 -20.53
CA SER A 106 2.15 -11.88 -21.42
C SER A 106 1.46 -12.57 -22.60
N GLN A 107 1.98 -13.73 -23.03
CA GLN A 107 1.41 -14.50 -24.14
C GLN A 107 0.25 -15.38 -23.68
N VAL A 108 0.35 -15.95 -22.47
CA VAL A 108 -0.61 -16.92 -21.94
C VAL A 108 -1.76 -16.24 -21.18
N SER A 109 -1.52 -15.10 -20.53
CA SER A 109 -2.51 -14.40 -19.72
C SER A 109 -2.72 -12.97 -20.19
N GLN A 110 -3.93 -12.68 -20.68
CA GLN A 110 -4.35 -11.39 -21.24
C GLN A 110 -5.45 -10.71 -20.42
N ASP A 111 -5.75 -11.24 -19.23
CA ASP A 111 -6.85 -10.78 -18.38
C ASP A 111 -6.43 -10.64 -16.91
N ILE A 112 -5.14 -10.32 -16.70
CA ILE A 112 -4.59 -9.93 -15.41
C ILE A 112 -5.14 -8.53 -15.07
N THR A 113 -5.67 -8.41 -13.86
CA THR A 113 -6.32 -7.18 -13.37
C THR A 113 -5.47 -6.43 -12.36
N HIS A 114 -4.55 -7.12 -11.68
CA HIS A 114 -3.68 -6.56 -10.66
C HIS A 114 -2.24 -6.98 -10.95
N VAL A 115 -1.36 -6.00 -11.10
CA VAL A 115 0.08 -6.22 -11.24
C VAL A 115 0.80 -5.46 -10.14
N ARG A 116 1.58 -6.19 -9.34
CA ARG A 116 2.49 -5.62 -8.34
C ARG A 116 3.91 -5.97 -8.73
N ILE A 117 4.77 -4.97 -8.77
CA ILE A 117 6.20 -5.18 -8.97
C ILE A 117 6.95 -4.56 -7.80
N THR A 118 7.66 -5.40 -7.05
CA THR A 118 8.51 -5.02 -5.91
C THR A 118 9.98 -5.26 -6.25
N ASN A 119 10.88 -4.55 -5.56
CA ASN A 119 12.32 -4.83 -5.61
C ASN A 119 12.95 -4.76 -7.02
N ILE A 120 12.55 -3.76 -7.83
CA ILE A 120 13.14 -3.55 -9.15
C ILE A 120 14.45 -2.79 -9.04
N TYR A 121 15.54 -3.44 -9.45
CA TYR A 121 16.87 -2.83 -9.55
C TYR A 121 17.43 -2.83 -10.98
N LYS A 122 16.70 -3.40 -11.93
CA LYS A 122 17.22 -3.74 -13.26
C LYS A 122 16.37 -3.11 -14.35
N ARG A 123 16.95 -2.17 -15.10
CA ARG A 123 16.27 -1.46 -16.21
C ARG A 123 15.75 -2.41 -17.30
N SER A 124 16.45 -3.51 -17.52
CA SER A 124 16.12 -4.50 -18.56
C SER A 124 14.77 -5.20 -18.37
N LEU A 125 14.22 -5.20 -17.15
CA LEU A 125 12.86 -5.72 -16.91
C LEU A 125 11.78 -4.84 -17.54
N GLY A 126 12.07 -3.55 -17.75
CA GLY A 126 11.08 -2.56 -18.15
C GLY A 126 10.34 -2.93 -19.45
N ASP A 127 11.05 -3.38 -20.50
CA ASP A 127 10.41 -3.74 -21.77
C ASP A 127 9.56 -5.02 -21.69
N SER A 128 9.98 -5.99 -20.89
CA SER A 128 9.19 -7.21 -20.65
C SER A 128 7.92 -6.87 -19.85
N LEU A 129 8.05 -6.02 -18.82
CA LEU A 129 6.92 -5.51 -18.05
C LEU A 129 5.95 -4.71 -18.92
N VAL A 130 6.44 -3.85 -19.81
CA VAL A 130 5.61 -3.14 -20.79
C VAL A 130 4.80 -4.14 -21.63
N THR A 131 5.44 -5.20 -22.10
CA THR A 131 4.76 -6.22 -22.92
C THR A 131 3.67 -6.92 -22.13
N LEU A 132 3.98 -7.32 -20.88
CA LEU A 132 2.99 -7.88 -19.97
C LEU A 132 1.82 -6.91 -19.76
N LEU A 133 2.07 -5.68 -19.32
CA LEU A 133 1.02 -4.71 -19.02
C LEU A 133 0.15 -4.40 -20.24
N ASN A 134 0.75 -4.26 -21.42
CA ASN A 134 0.04 -3.94 -22.66
C ASN A 134 -0.75 -5.12 -23.24
N SER A 135 -0.42 -6.35 -22.87
CA SER A 135 -1.20 -7.53 -23.27
C SER A 135 -2.50 -7.69 -22.46
N GLN A 136 -2.66 -6.95 -21.35
CA GLN A 136 -3.82 -7.06 -20.47
C GLN A 136 -5.00 -6.21 -20.95
N LYS A 137 -6.18 -6.84 -21.09
CA LYS A 137 -7.41 -6.16 -21.50
C LYS A 137 -8.07 -5.38 -20.35
N ASN A 138 -7.87 -5.82 -19.10
CA ASN A 138 -8.59 -5.34 -17.92
C ASN A 138 -7.66 -4.95 -16.75
N LEU A 139 -6.48 -4.40 -17.03
CA LEU A 139 -5.56 -3.97 -15.98
C LEU A 139 -6.19 -2.84 -15.13
N ARG A 140 -6.50 -3.11 -13.87
CA ARG A 140 -7.16 -2.17 -12.94
C ARG A 140 -6.23 -1.63 -11.87
N LEU A 141 -5.27 -2.43 -11.40
CA LEU A 141 -4.33 -2.04 -10.35
C LEU A 141 -2.90 -2.24 -10.82
N LEU A 142 -2.09 -1.19 -10.65
CA LEU A 142 -0.65 -1.23 -10.84
C LEU A 142 0.05 -0.69 -9.60
N ASP A 143 0.89 -1.51 -9.00
CA ASP A 143 1.64 -1.22 -7.78
C ASP A 143 3.14 -1.37 -8.07
N LEU A 144 3.87 -0.27 -7.96
CA LEU A 144 5.30 -0.19 -8.24
C LEU A 144 6.03 0.21 -6.97
N ASN A 145 6.79 -0.72 -6.41
CA ASN A 145 7.55 -0.54 -5.19
C ASN A 145 9.03 -0.77 -5.45
N CYS A 146 9.82 0.21 -5.01
CA CYS A 146 11.24 0.06 -4.84
C CYS A 146 11.55 -0.04 -3.33
N PRO A 147 12.53 -0.85 -2.91
CA PRO A 147 12.93 -1.00 -1.50
C PRO A 147 13.81 0.15 -1.00
N VAL A 148 14.41 0.90 -1.93
CA VAL A 148 15.15 2.14 -1.68
C VAL A 148 14.65 3.15 -2.69
N ILE A 149 14.73 4.45 -2.39
CA ILE A 149 14.36 5.50 -3.35
C ILE A 149 15.14 5.30 -4.64
N GLN A 150 14.43 4.88 -5.69
CA GLN A 150 14.99 4.62 -7.00
C GLN A 150 14.46 5.62 -8.00
N ASN A 151 15.31 5.89 -8.96
CA ASN A 151 15.01 6.81 -10.02
C ASN A 151 13.91 6.28 -10.96
N VAL A 152 12.96 7.12 -11.35
CA VAL A 152 11.86 6.74 -12.25
C VAL A 152 12.33 6.20 -13.61
N LYS A 153 13.60 6.40 -14.01
CA LYS A 153 14.22 5.79 -15.21
C LYS A 153 14.03 4.28 -15.29
N TYR A 154 13.89 3.55 -14.18
CA TYR A 154 13.59 2.11 -14.20
C TYR A 154 12.18 1.79 -14.73
N PHE A 155 11.28 2.75 -14.62
CA PHE A 155 9.88 2.67 -15.05
C PHE A 155 9.58 3.51 -16.30
N GLU A 156 10.58 4.21 -16.83
CA GLU A 156 10.39 5.11 -17.98
C GLU A 156 9.81 4.37 -19.18
N SER A 157 10.29 3.15 -19.46
CA SER A 157 9.73 2.30 -20.51
C SER A 157 8.26 1.96 -20.25
N ILE A 158 7.89 1.69 -18.99
CA ILE A 158 6.50 1.42 -18.58
C ILE A 158 5.64 2.64 -18.86
N PHE A 159 5.99 3.80 -18.32
CA PHE A 159 5.16 4.99 -18.47
C PHE A 159 5.07 5.45 -19.93
N SER A 160 6.19 5.47 -20.67
CA SER A 160 6.20 5.93 -22.06
C SER A 160 5.46 5.01 -23.05
N LYS A 161 5.32 3.71 -22.74
CA LYS A 161 4.78 2.71 -23.68
C LYS A 161 3.45 2.09 -23.25
N LEU A 162 2.87 2.51 -22.13
CA LEU A 162 1.60 1.97 -21.65
C LEU A 162 0.43 2.35 -22.58
N LYS A 163 -0.24 1.36 -23.16
CA LYS A 163 -1.29 1.55 -24.19
C LYS A 163 -2.66 1.89 -23.61
N SER A 164 -3.01 1.33 -22.45
CA SER A 164 -4.35 1.47 -21.86
C SER A 164 -4.39 2.05 -20.43
N PRO A 165 -3.71 3.19 -20.13
CA PRO A 165 -3.73 3.82 -18.80
C PRO A 165 -5.14 4.15 -18.28
N GLN A 166 -6.10 4.38 -19.18
CA GLN A 166 -7.51 4.64 -18.85
C GLN A 166 -8.21 3.48 -18.14
N SER A 167 -7.70 2.25 -18.25
CA SER A 167 -8.27 1.09 -17.54
C SER A 167 -7.88 1.04 -16.06
N ILE A 168 -6.84 1.79 -15.67
CA ILE A 168 -6.29 1.77 -14.32
C ILE A 168 -7.21 2.53 -13.37
N PHE A 169 -7.62 1.83 -12.32
CA PHE A 169 -8.45 2.33 -11.23
C PHE A 169 -7.62 2.65 -9.97
N SER A 170 -6.51 1.95 -9.77
CA SER A 170 -5.63 2.10 -8.61
C SER A 170 -4.16 2.14 -9.03
N LEU A 171 -3.45 3.18 -8.57
CA LEU A 171 -2.01 3.35 -8.73
C LEU A 171 -1.32 3.43 -7.37
N SER A 172 -0.20 2.74 -7.24
CA SER A 172 0.65 2.79 -6.05
C SER A 172 2.10 2.94 -6.47
N PHE A 173 2.77 3.93 -5.88
CA PHE A 173 4.18 4.22 -6.05
C PHE A 173 4.84 4.25 -4.67
N GLU A 174 5.91 3.49 -4.51
CA GLU A 174 6.67 3.42 -3.27
C GLU A 174 8.17 3.55 -3.55
N ASN A 175 8.81 4.50 -2.87
CA ASN A 175 10.21 4.88 -3.01
C ASN A 175 10.61 5.20 -4.47
N ILE A 176 9.87 6.10 -5.13
CA ILE A 176 10.16 6.54 -6.51
C ILE A 176 10.59 8.00 -6.54
N ASP A 177 11.71 8.27 -7.20
CA ASP A 177 12.18 9.62 -7.53
C ASP A 177 11.81 10.00 -8.97
N PHE A 178 10.91 10.97 -9.11
CA PHE A 178 10.44 11.46 -10.41
C PHE A 178 11.41 12.42 -11.13
N SER A 179 12.55 12.81 -10.52
CA SER A 179 13.49 13.84 -11.04
C SER A 179 14.04 13.63 -12.44
N CYS A 180 14.09 12.39 -12.91
CA CYS A 180 14.88 11.98 -14.08
C CYS A 180 14.04 11.41 -15.23
N SER A 181 12.72 11.45 -15.15
CA SER A 181 11.88 11.11 -16.30
C SER A 181 12.03 12.17 -17.38
N ALA A 182 12.09 11.77 -18.65
CA ALA A 182 11.65 12.66 -19.70
C ALA A 182 10.19 13.04 -19.39
N LYS A 183 9.90 14.33 -19.22
CA LYS A 183 8.55 14.86 -18.92
C LYS A 183 7.46 14.20 -19.79
N ARG A 184 7.78 13.93 -21.06
CA ARG A 184 6.92 13.22 -22.02
C ARG A 184 6.51 11.79 -21.60
N SER A 185 7.38 11.05 -20.91
CA SER A 185 7.14 9.65 -20.54
C SER A 185 6.09 9.51 -19.44
N ILE A 186 6.05 10.45 -18.50
CA ILE A 186 5.05 10.46 -17.41
C ILE A 186 3.69 10.95 -17.90
N ASN A 187 3.66 11.87 -18.87
CA ASN A 187 2.41 12.44 -19.40
C ASN A 187 1.51 11.38 -20.06
N THR A 188 1.99 10.18 -20.37
CA THR A 188 1.12 9.06 -20.78
C THR A 188 0.07 8.71 -19.72
N LEU A 189 0.36 8.99 -18.44
CA LEU A 189 -0.58 8.86 -17.33
C LEU A 189 -1.71 9.89 -17.37
N GLU A 190 -1.66 10.97 -18.17
CA GLU A 190 -2.79 11.92 -18.34
C GLU A 190 -4.05 11.23 -18.90
N LYS A 191 -3.91 10.01 -19.43
CA LYS A 191 -5.04 9.21 -19.91
C LYS A 191 -5.71 8.40 -18.81
N SER A 192 -5.15 8.30 -17.59
CA SER A 192 -5.74 7.52 -16.48
C SER A 192 -6.89 8.25 -15.76
N ARG A 193 -7.86 8.74 -16.53
CA ARG A 193 -9.02 9.52 -16.05
C ARG A 193 -9.97 8.75 -15.13
N ASN A 194 -9.89 7.42 -15.12
CA ASN A 194 -10.69 6.54 -14.29
C ASN A 194 -10.04 6.22 -12.93
N LEU A 195 -8.87 6.82 -12.63
CA LEU A 195 -8.17 6.58 -11.39
C LEU A 195 -9.03 7.02 -10.19
N LYS A 196 -9.24 6.10 -9.26
CA LYS A 196 -9.98 6.33 -8.00
C LYS A 196 -9.12 6.18 -6.76
N LYS A 197 -8.01 5.46 -6.85
CA LYS A 197 -7.10 5.22 -5.73
C LYS A 197 -5.68 5.59 -6.11
N LEU A 198 -5.05 6.44 -5.31
CA LEU A 198 -3.64 6.79 -5.46
C LEU A 198 -2.90 6.59 -4.13
N LYS A 199 -1.78 5.88 -4.18
CA LYS A 199 -0.87 5.69 -3.05
C LYS A 199 0.52 6.17 -3.44
N MET A 200 1.08 7.08 -2.64
CA MET A 200 2.42 7.63 -2.79
C MET A 200 3.15 7.41 -1.47
N ILE A 201 4.17 6.55 -1.44
CA ILE A 201 4.99 6.32 -0.26
C ILE A 201 6.43 6.69 -0.57
N GLU A 202 7.04 7.55 0.25
CA GLU A 202 8.45 7.97 0.15
C GLU A 202 8.85 8.38 -1.27
N CYS A 203 7.92 9.00 -2.00
CA CYS A 203 8.16 9.49 -3.35
C CYS A 203 8.71 10.90 -3.32
N VAL A 204 9.67 11.21 -4.20
CA VAL A 204 10.33 12.53 -4.26
C VAL A 204 10.17 13.16 -5.64
N ASN A 205 10.21 14.49 -5.69
CA ASN A 205 10.01 15.29 -6.90
C ASN A 205 8.62 15.10 -7.55
N CYS A 206 7.59 14.89 -6.72
CA CYS A 206 6.22 14.66 -7.16
C CYS A 206 5.60 15.87 -7.88
N THR A 207 6.18 17.06 -7.74
CA THR A 207 5.79 18.27 -8.48
C THR A 207 5.87 18.09 -10.00
N LEU A 208 6.69 17.16 -10.49
CA LEU A 208 6.75 16.81 -11.90
C LEU A 208 5.49 16.11 -12.43
N LEU A 209 4.57 15.69 -11.54
CA LEU A 209 3.30 15.09 -11.90
C LEU A 209 2.18 16.10 -12.17
N TYR A 210 2.40 17.42 -12.02
CA TYR A 210 1.33 18.43 -12.09
C TYR A 210 0.46 18.37 -13.35
N GLU A 211 1.05 18.07 -14.50
CA GLU A 211 0.30 17.96 -15.76
C GLU A 211 -0.66 16.75 -15.74
N VAL A 212 -0.22 15.65 -15.13
CA VAL A 212 -0.99 14.42 -14.98
C VAL A 212 -2.14 14.58 -13.99
N MET A 213 -1.93 15.33 -12.91
CA MET A 213 -2.85 15.43 -11.77
C MET A 213 -4.26 15.90 -12.14
N ARG A 214 -4.41 16.71 -13.20
CA ARG A 214 -5.74 17.12 -13.71
C ARG A 214 -6.60 15.92 -14.09
N SER A 215 -5.98 14.83 -14.53
CA SER A 215 -6.67 13.60 -14.91
C SER A 215 -7.10 12.78 -13.70
N TRP A 216 -6.65 13.15 -12.50
CA TRP A 216 -6.92 12.46 -11.23
C TRP A 216 -7.86 13.26 -10.32
N GLU A 217 -8.61 14.22 -10.86
CA GLU A 217 -9.57 15.05 -10.10
C GLU A 217 -10.72 14.26 -9.45
N ASN A 218 -10.94 13.01 -9.87
CA ASN A 218 -12.04 12.17 -9.39
C ASN A 218 -11.57 11.06 -8.41
N LEU A 219 -10.44 11.26 -7.73
CA LEU A 219 -9.92 10.33 -6.72
C LEU A 219 -10.84 10.20 -5.52
N VAL A 220 -11.06 8.95 -5.10
CA VAL A 220 -11.87 8.59 -3.93
C VAL A 220 -10.98 8.28 -2.73
N GLU A 221 -9.81 7.69 -2.97
CA GLU A 221 -8.86 7.33 -1.91
C GLU A 221 -7.46 7.88 -2.25
N PHE A 222 -6.88 8.62 -1.31
CA PHE A 222 -5.52 9.14 -1.45
C PHE A 222 -4.70 8.82 -0.20
N THR A 223 -3.57 8.15 -0.41
CA THR A 223 -2.58 7.84 0.62
C THR A 223 -1.26 8.51 0.26
N TYR A 224 -0.73 9.33 1.16
CA TYR A 224 0.52 10.05 0.97
C TYR A 224 1.41 9.94 2.21
N HIS A 225 2.47 9.14 2.10
CA HIS A 225 3.42 8.87 3.18
C HIS A 225 4.78 9.39 2.76
N ALA A 226 5.43 10.20 3.59
CA ALA A 226 6.76 10.73 3.28
C ALA A 226 7.56 11.01 4.54
N HIS A 227 8.86 10.77 4.53
CA HIS A 227 9.72 11.08 5.67
C HIS A 227 9.71 12.59 5.99
N LYS A 228 9.59 13.44 4.96
CA LYS A 228 9.41 14.90 5.01
C LYS A 228 8.63 15.38 3.78
N PHE A 229 7.84 16.45 3.89
CA PHE A 229 7.07 16.96 2.75
C PHE A 229 7.94 17.74 1.76
N ASN A 230 8.76 18.68 2.25
CA ASN A 230 9.62 19.51 1.39
C ASN A 230 8.83 20.07 0.17
N ASP A 231 9.45 20.09 -1.01
CA ASP A 231 8.85 20.56 -2.27
C ASP A 231 7.62 19.75 -2.70
N ASN A 232 7.39 18.56 -2.14
CA ASN A 232 6.21 17.75 -2.44
C ASN A 232 4.95 18.21 -1.70
N LEU A 233 5.04 19.14 -0.74
CA LEU A 233 3.85 19.64 -0.05
C LEU A 233 2.83 20.21 -1.04
N GLU A 234 3.28 20.98 -2.03
CA GLU A 234 2.38 21.54 -3.04
C GLU A 234 1.69 20.48 -3.89
N PHE A 235 2.36 19.34 -4.16
CA PHE A 235 1.75 18.21 -4.83
C PHE A 235 0.58 17.66 -3.99
N LEU A 236 0.82 17.39 -2.70
CA LEU A 236 -0.20 16.89 -1.77
C LEU A 236 -1.41 17.84 -1.66
N LEU A 237 -1.16 19.14 -1.42
CA LEU A 237 -2.20 20.15 -1.30
C LEU A 237 -3.00 20.31 -2.61
N THR A 238 -2.35 20.18 -3.76
CA THR A 238 -3.02 20.29 -5.06
C THR A 238 -3.87 19.06 -5.35
N MET A 239 -3.42 17.86 -5.02
CA MET A 239 -4.22 16.64 -5.17
C MET A 239 -5.50 16.69 -4.34
N MET A 240 -5.42 17.15 -3.09
CA MET A 240 -6.59 17.33 -2.21
C MET A 240 -7.59 18.34 -2.79
N ARG A 241 -7.09 19.48 -3.30
CA ARG A 241 -7.92 20.51 -3.95
C ARG A 241 -8.64 19.98 -5.18
N LEU A 242 -7.92 19.33 -6.09
CA LEU A 242 -8.46 18.77 -7.32
C LEU A 242 -9.52 17.70 -7.04
N SER A 243 -9.31 16.90 -5.99
CA SER A 243 -10.19 15.77 -5.63
C SER A 243 -11.27 16.12 -4.60
N SER A 244 -11.43 17.40 -4.27
CA SER A 244 -12.30 17.91 -3.20
C SER A 244 -13.73 17.34 -3.20
N ASN A 245 -14.32 17.19 -4.38
CA ASN A 245 -15.70 16.71 -4.53
C ASN A 245 -15.85 15.18 -4.40
N SER A 246 -14.77 14.44 -4.65
CA SER A 246 -14.79 12.97 -4.81
C SER A 246 -14.04 12.22 -3.71
N LEU A 247 -13.10 12.87 -3.03
CA LEU A 247 -12.26 12.25 -2.00
C LEU A 247 -13.10 11.84 -0.79
N ARG A 248 -12.96 10.58 -0.36
CA ARG A 248 -13.65 9.98 0.79
C ARG A 248 -12.67 9.43 1.83
N TYR A 249 -11.51 8.93 1.39
CA TYR A 249 -10.45 8.43 2.25
C TYR A 249 -9.17 9.23 2.03
N LEU A 250 -8.59 9.73 3.13
CA LEU A 250 -7.31 10.41 3.14
C LEU A 250 -6.41 9.85 4.24
N ASP A 251 -5.19 9.47 3.89
CA ASP A 251 -4.17 8.96 4.81
C ASP A 251 -2.85 9.66 4.56
N ILE A 252 -2.46 10.53 5.50
CA ILE A 252 -1.22 11.30 5.42
C ILE A 252 -0.31 10.88 6.57
N PHE A 253 0.88 10.42 6.23
CA PHE A 253 1.91 10.02 7.17
C PHE A 253 3.20 10.79 6.93
N TRP A 254 3.80 11.27 8.02
CA TRP A 254 5.16 11.80 8.00
C TRP A 254 5.94 11.41 9.24
N ILE A 255 7.27 11.38 9.11
CA ILE A 255 8.19 10.88 10.13
C ILE A 255 8.88 12.01 10.89
N ARG A 256 9.38 13.05 10.21
CA ARG A 256 10.16 14.11 10.87
C ARG A 256 9.36 15.36 11.15
N GLU A 257 9.50 15.83 12.37
CA GLU A 257 9.14 17.18 12.80
C GLU A 257 10.41 18.04 12.78
N ASP A 258 10.60 18.83 11.72
CA ASP A 258 11.71 19.80 11.63
C ASP A 258 11.22 21.23 11.90
N GLY A 259 12.09 22.24 11.75
CA GLY A 259 11.74 23.63 12.03
C GLY A 259 10.57 24.19 11.21
N ASN A 260 10.21 23.57 10.07
CA ASN A 260 9.07 23.99 9.25
C ASN A 260 7.81 23.18 9.51
N PHE A 261 7.89 22.13 10.32
CA PHE A 261 6.83 21.15 10.51
C PHE A 261 5.49 21.77 10.89
N LEU A 262 5.46 22.67 11.87
CA LEU A 262 4.22 23.31 12.31
C LEU A 262 3.52 24.10 11.19
N LYS A 263 4.31 24.76 10.33
CA LYS A 263 3.80 25.51 9.18
C LYS A 263 3.23 24.55 8.12
N GLU A 264 3.95 23.48 7.80
CA GLU A 264 3.48 22.48 6.84
C GLU A 264 2.22 21.76 7.33
N LYS A 265 2.19 21.33 8.60
CA LYS A 265 1.03 20.75 9.27
C LYS A 265 -0.17 21.69 9.20
N SER A 266 0.00 22.96 9.60
CA SER A 266 -1.09 23.96 9.54
C SER A 266 -1.65 24.11 8.12
N ARG A 267 -0.79 24.12 7.09
CA ARG A 267 -1.23 24.17 5.68
C ARG A 267 -2.02 22.93 5.27
N ILE A 268 -1.63 21.74 5.73
CA ILE A 268 -2.35 20.49 5.48
C ILE A 268 -3.72 20.53 6.15
N ILE A 269 -3.79 20.87 7.44
CA ILE A 269 -5.05 20.97 8.18
C ILE A 269 -5.98 21.98 7.52
N ASN A 270 -5.48 23.17 7.17
CA ASN A 270 -6.27 24.19 6.47
C ASN A 270 -6.78 23.71 5.10
N CYS A 271 -5.98 22.93 4.37
CA CYS A 271 -6.41 22.39 3.09
C CYS A 271 -7.51 21.32 3.27
N ILE A 272 -7.38 20.45 4.28
CA ILE A 272 -8.40 19.45 4.60
C ILE A 272 -9.71 20.15 4.99
N THR A 273 -9.66 21.14 5.87
CA THR A 273 -10.84 21.83 6.38
C THR A 273 -11.55 22.64 5.30
N GLN A 274 -10.79 23.20 4.36
CA GLN A 274 -11.34 24.02 3.27
C GLN A 274 -11.88 23.19 2.09
N TYR A 275 -11.22 22.09 1.72
CA TYR A 275 -11.50 21.40 0.46
C TYR A 275 -12.02 19.98 0.61
N CYS A 276 -11.82 19.31 1.75
CA CYS A 276 -12.08 17.88 1.89
C CYS A 276 -13.37 17.60 2.71
N ALA A 277 -14.46 18.34 2.44
CA ALA A 277 -15.70 18.27 3.20
C ALA A 277 -16.44 16.91 3.12
N GLN A 278 -16.15 16.11 2.08
CA GLN A 278 -16.79 14.81 1.84
C GLN A 278 -16.03 13.62 2.45
N LEU A 279 -14.95 13.86 3.21
CA LEU A 279 -14.19 12.79 3.82
C LEU A 279 -15.05 11.99 4.81
N THR A 280 -15.06 10.68 4.63
CA THR A 280 -15.66 9.72 5.56
C THR A 280 -14.60 9.00 6.38
N SER A 281 -13.34 8.95 5.90
CA SER A 281 -12.21 8.37 6.61
C SER A 281 -10.97 9.26 6.51
N LEU A 282 -10.33 9.53 7.65
CA LEU A 282 -9.12 10.34 7.74
C LEU A 282 -8.08 9.67 8.63
N LYS A 283 -6.81 9.68 8.20
CA LYS A 283 -5.66 9.26 9.01
C LYS A 283 -4.58 10.34 8.96
N LEU A 284 -4.18 10.84 10.11
CA LEU A 284 -3.15 11.87 10.27
C LEU A 284 -2.19 11.50 11.40
N ARG A 285 -1.06 12.21 11.52
CA ARG A 285 -0.11 12.01 12.63
C ARG A 285 0.27 13.34 13.27
N SER A 286 0.98 13.28 14.39
CA SER A 286 1.53 14.43 15.11
C SER A 286 0.53 15.58 15.31
N LEU A 287 -0.73 15.24 15.59
CA LEU A 287 -1.77 16.24 15.81
C LEU A 287 -1.70 16.79 17.23
N HIS A 288 -2.00 18.07 17.37
CA HIS A 288 -2.27 18.71 18.65
C HIS A 288 -3.79 18.74 18.88
N CYS A 289 -4.22 18.97 20.12
CA CYS A 289 -5.64 19.04 20.47
C CYS A 289 -6.40 20.10 19.64
N GLU A 290 -5.78 21.26 19.39
CA GLU A 290 -6.35 22.34 18.57
C GLU A 290 -6.61 21.92 17.11
N ASP A 291 -5.75 21.06 16.56
CA ASP A 291 -5.94 20.51 15.21
C ASP A 291 -7.21 19.64 15.16
N LEU A 292 -7.47 18.85 16.21
CA LEU A 292 -8.65 18.00 16.30
C LEU A 292 -9.94 18.82 16.35
N PHE A 293 -9.98 19.86 17.19
CA PHE A 293 -11.14 20.76 17.23
C PHE A 293 -11.39 21.38 15.86
N THR A 294 -10.34 21.85 15.19
CA THR A 294 -10.46 22.43 13.83
C THR A 294 -11.05 21.40 12.86
N LEU A 295 -10.54 20.16 12.86
CA LEU A 295 -11.03 19.08 11.99
C LEU A 295 -12.49 18.70 12.30
N TRP A 296 -12.89 18.62 13.56
CA TRP A 296 -14.28 18.32 13.93
C TRP A 296 -15.27 19.40 13.52
N HIS A 297 -14.84 20.66 13.53
CA HIS A 297 -15.68 21.75 13.08
C HIS A 297 -15.91 21.70 11.56
N SER A 298 -14.94 21.23 10.77
CA SER A 298 -15.03 21.26 9.31
C SER A 298 -15.47 19.94 8.67
N CYS A 299 -14.98 18.79 9.14
CA CYS A 299 -15.19 17.48 8.51
C CYS A 299 -16.47 16.77 9.02
N LYS A 300 -17.65 17.33 8.70
CA LYS A 300 -18.94 16.86 9.23
C LYS A 300 -19.39 15.47 8.78
N GLN A 301 -18.81 14.93 7.71
CA GLN A 301 -19.12 13.59 7.19
C GLN A 301 -18.17 12.51 7.71
N LEU A 302 -17.20 12.87 8.55
CA LEU A 302 -16.16 11.95 8.99
C LEU A 302 -16.76 10.86 9.88
N GLU A 303 -16.64 9.60 9.45
CA GLU A 303 -17.14 8.42 10.16
C GLU A 303 -16.02 7.65 10.88
N ALA A 304 -14.83 7.62 10.26
CA ALA A 304 -13.65 6.98 10.81
C ALA A 304 -12.49 7.98 10.89
N PHE A 305 -11.91 8.15 12.07
CA PHE A 305 -10.77 9.03 12.26
C PHE A 305 -9.66 8.33 13.02
N SER A 306 -8.46 8.34 12.44
CA SER A 306 -7.24 7.86 13.10
C SER A 306 -6.25 9.00 13.22
N PHE A 307 -5.66 9.16 14.39
CA PHE A 307 -4.54 10.08 14.55
C PHE A 307 -3.47 9.56 15.49
N ILE A 308 -2.24 10.03 15.28
CA ILE A 308 -1.16 9.92 16.26
C ILE A 308 -1.01 11.27 16.97
N CYS A 309 -0.98 11.23 18.29
CA CYS A 309 -0.80 12.39 19.15
C CYS A 309 0.62 12.94 19.07
N CYS A 310 0.77 14.27 19.12
CA CYS A 310 2.04 14.92 19.43
C CYS A 310 2.31 14.86 20.95
N GLU A 311 3.56 14.69 21.38
CA GLU A 311 3.90 14.40 22.78
C GLU A 311 3.64 15.59 23.73
N ASP A 312 3.79 16.82 23.24
CA ASP A 312 3.80 18.04 24.07
C ASP A 312 2.45 18.77 24.16
N SER A 313 1.34 18.12 23.80
CA SER A 313 0.03 18.82 23.65
C SER A 313 -0.88 18.83 24.89
N GLY A 314 -0.37 18.51 26.09
CA GLY A 314 -1.17 18.62 27.33
C GLY A 314 -2.47 17.79 27.31
N TRP A 315 -2.43 16.58 26.74
CA TRP A 315 -3.63 15.81 26.39
C TRP A 315 -4.62 15.55 27.52
N ASN A 316 -4.17 15.46 28.77
CA ASN A 316 -5.06 15.24 29.91
C ASN A 316 -6.16 16.32 30.01
N ASP A 317 -5.79 17.58 29.81
CA ASP A 317 -6.69 18.71 29.99
C ASP A 317 -7.69 18.81 28.83
N CYS A 318 -7.24 18.50 27.62
CA CYS A 318 -8.08 18.60 26.42
C CYS A 318 -8.99 17.38 26.23
N LEU A 319 -8.63 16.18 26.71
CA LEU A 319 -9.34 14.95 26.35
C LEU A 319 -10.82 14.97 26.79
N GLU A 320 -11.13 15.61 27.89
CA GLU A 320 -12.52 15.75 28.35
C GLU A 320 -13.37 16.55 27.34
N GLU A 321 -12.90 17.74 26.96
CA GLU A 321 -13.57 18.58 25.96
C GLU A 321 -13.60 17.89 24.60
N LEU A 322 -12.54 17.15 24.27
CA LEU A 322 -12.48 16.33 23.08
C LEU A 322 -13.62 15.29 23.06
N GLY A 323 -13.93 14.67 24.21
CA GLY A 323 -15.04 13.72 24.32
C GLY A 323 -16.40 14.39 24.19
N LYS A 324 -16.59 15.55 24.82
CA LYS A 324 -17.86 16.31 24.81
C LYS A 324 -18.23 16.80 23.41
N TYR A 325 -17.24 17.23 22.63
CA TYR A 325 -17.47 17.81 21.29
C TYR A 325 -17.21 16.85 20.13
N LEU A 326 -17.03 15.55 20.42
CA LEU A 326 -16.84 14.56 19.37
C LEU A 326 -18.02 14.60 18.40
N PRO A 327 -17.80 14.85 17.09
CA PRO A 327 -18.87 14.86 16.10
C PRO A 327 -19.63 13.54 16.10
N HIS A 328 -20.96 13.63 16.13
CA HIS A 328 -21.87 12.47 16.10
C HIS A 328 -21.71 11.58 14.86
N SER A 329 -21.08 12.09 13.79
CA SER A 329 -20.77 11.30 12.60
C SER A 329 -19.66 10.28 12.86
N ILE A 330 -18.74 10.55 13.80
CA ILE A 330 -17.57 9.70 14.07
C ILE A 330 -18.02 8.46 14.84
N LYS A 331 -17.97 7.32 14.15
CA LYS A 331 -18.32 6.00 14.69
C LYS A 331 -17.07 5.25 15.15
N ILE A 332 -15.94 5.46 14.48
CA ILE A 332 -14.67 4.78 14.77
C ILE A 332 -13.60 5.83 15.02
N LEU A 333 -13.02 5.83 16.21
CA LEU A 333 -11.92 6.69 16.58
C LEU A 333 -10.71 5.85 16.94
N LYS A 334 -9.56 6.17 16.34
CA LYS A 334 -8.29 5.52 16.61
C LYS A 334 -7.29 6.55 17.11
N ILE A 335 -6.84 6.38 18.35
CA ILE A 335 -5.90 7.27 19.02
C ILE A 335 -4.59 6.51 19.24
N GLY A 336 -3.52 6.99 18.61
CA GLY A 336 -2.19 6.40 18.73
C GLY A 336 -1.16 7.34 19.33
N ASN A 337 -0.11 6.76 19.91
CA ASN A 337 1.11 7.47 20.23
C ASN A 337 2.30 6.49 20.18
N TRP A 338 3.47 6.99 19.79
CA TRP A 338 4.70 6.22 19.69
C TRP A 338 5.20 5.76 21.07
N ASN A 339 5.28 6.65 22.06
CA ASN A 339 5.95 6.31 23.33
C ASN A 339 5.04 5.72 24.42
N GLY A 340 3.73 5.91 24.31
CA GLY A 340 2.75 5.57 25.35
C GLY A 340 1.47 6.39 25.18
N LEU A 341 0.33 5.98 25.73
CA LEU A 341 -0.85 6.85 25.70
C LEU A 341 -0.51 8.22 26.33
N PRO A 342 -0.79 9.34 25.66
CA PRO A 342 -0.33 10.66 26.10
C PRO A 342 -1.22 11.27 27.21
N PHE A 343 -2.22 10.54 27.65
CA PHE A 343 -3.18 10.92 28.68
C PHE A 343 -3.34 9.77 29.68
N ASN A 344 -3.73 10.09 30.91
CA ASN A 344 -3.94 9.14 31.99
C ASN A 344 -5.34 8.47 31.93
N SER A 345 -5.55 7.48 32.80
CA SER A 345 -6.80 6.72 32.94
C SER A 345 -8.01 7.61 33.27
N VAL A 346 -7.81 8.63 34.11
CA VAL A 346 -8.85 9.59 34.52
C VAL A 346 -9.34 10.41 33.34
N ALA A 347 -8.42 10.97 32.55
CA ALA A 347 -8.74 11.75 31.35
C ALA A 347 -9.48 10.89 30.31
N LEU A 348 -9.05 9.64 30.11
CA LEU A 348 -9.76 8.68 29.26
C LEU A 348 -11.20 8.43 29.75
N GLY A 349 -11.40 8.31 31.07
CA GLY A 349 -12.72 8.17 31.67
C GLY A 349 -13.61 9.39 31.42
N CYS A 350 -13.07 10.60 31.53
CA CYS A 350 -13.78 11.83 31.17
C CYS A 350 -14.17 11.85 29.68
N PHE A 351 -13.24 11.53 28.79
CA PHE A 351 -13.49 11.45 27.34
C PHE A 351 -14.64 10.50 27.01
N LEU A 352 -14.59 9.27 27.54
CA LEU A 352 -15.58 8.24 27.26
C LEU A 352 -16.98 8.61 27.79
N ARG A 353 -17.06 9.29 28.94
CA ARG A 353 -18.33 9.82 29.44
C ARG A 353 -18.93 10.85 28.48
N GLY A 354 -18.10 11.68 27.85
CA GLY A 354 -18.52 12.68 26.88
C GLY A 354 -19.04 12.07 25.56
N CYS A 355 -18.43 10.99 25.08
CA CYS A 355 -18.71 10.43 23.75
C CYS A 355 -19.51 9.11 23.73
N LYS A 356 -19.98 8.62 24.89
CA LYS A 356 -20.64 7.31 25.03
C LYS A 356 -21.80 7.07 24.04
N ASN A 357 -22.53 8.12 23.66
CA ASN A 357 -23.70 8.00 22.79
C ASN A 357 -23.39 8.20 21.30
N SER A 358 -22.17 8.64 20.96
CA SER A 358 -21.75 8.93 19.58
C SER A 358 -20.72 7.94 19.05
N LEU A 359 -19.85 7.42 19.91
CA LEU A 359 -18.73 6.58 19.51
C LEU A 359 -19.07 5.08 19.59
N ASN A 360 -19.03 4.40 18.45
CA ASN A 360 -19.25 2.94 18.40
C ASN A 360 -18.00 2.15 18.78
N LYS A 361 -16.82 2.59 18.30
CA LYS A 361 -15.55 1.88 18.48
C LYS A 361 -14.40 2.84 18.78
N LEU A 362 -13.67 2.55 19.86
CA LEU A 362 -12.40 3.19 20.19
C LEU A 362 -11.23 2.21 19.98
N GLU A 363 -10.26 2.56 19.16
CA GLU A 363 -8.99 1.84 19.02
C GLU A 363 -7.87 2.64 19.67
N LEU A 364 -7.16 2.03 20.62
CA LEU A 364 -6.00 2.65 21.27
C LEU A 364 -4.72 1.96 20.82
N CYS A 365 -3.78 2.75 20.30
CA CYS A 365 -2.51 2.27 19.76
C CYS A 365 -1.32 2.77 20.57
N SER A 366 -0.48 1.85 21.03
CA SER A 366 0.79 2.18 21.67
C SER A 366 1.85 1.13 21.36
N ILE A 367 3.13 1.53 21.37
CA ILE A 367 4.26 0.60 21.36
C ILE A 367 4.33 -0.16 22.69
N ARG A 368 3.98 0.49 23.81
CA ARG A 368 3.99 -0.16 25.12
C ARG A 368 2.72 -0.97 25.30
N LYS A 369 2.86 -2.29 25.42
CA LYS A 369 1.75 -3.17 25.78
C LYS A 369 1.22 -2.76 27.15
N LEU A 370 -0.05 -2.40 27.22
CA LEU A 370 -0.72 -2.15 28.49
C LEU A 370 -0.91 -3.47 29.24
N SER A 371 -0.72 -3.43 30.56
CA SER A 371 -1.05 -4.58 31.39
C SER A 371 -2.56 -4.77 31.43
N GLU A 372 -3.01 -6.04 31.45
CA GLU A 372 -4.42 -6.40 31.55
C GLU A 372 -5.08 -5.88 32.84
N ASN A 373 -4.27 -5.65 33.89
CA ASN A 373 -4.69 -5.08 35.17
C ASN A 373 -4.49 -3.55 35.26
N SER A 374 -4.22 -2.86 34.14
CA SER A 374 -4.03 -1.41 34.17
C SER A 374 -5.35 -0.66 34.40
N GLU A 375 -5.28 0.51 35.04
CA GLU A 375 -6.45 1.38 35.25
C GLU A 375 -7.18 1.73 33.94
N TYR A 376 -6.47 1.77 32.81
CA TYR A 376 -7.08 1.96 31.49
C TYR A 376 -8.08 0.86 31.15
N ILE A 377 -7.75 -0.42 31.43
CA ILE A 377 -8.66 -1.55 31.17
C ILE A 377 -9.91 -1.45 32.03
N ASN A 378 -9.76 -1.08 33.30
CA ASN A 378 -10.90 -0.88 34.20
C ASN A 378 -11.85 0.22 33.68
N VAL A 379 -11.29 1.35 33.26
CA VAL A 379 -12.07 2.46 32.67
C VAL A 379 -12.79 2.02 31.41
N LEU A 380 -12.12 1.33 30.49
CA LEU A 380 -12.70 0.88 29.22
C LEU A 380 -13.81 -0.15 29.43
N ASN A 381 -13.60 -1.15 30.29
CA ASN A 381 -14.61 -2.14 30.65
C ASN A 381 -15.89 -1.49 31.21
N SER A 382 -15.74 -0.41 31.97
CA SER A 382 -16.88 0.31 32.58
C SER A 382 -17.59 1.30 31.64
N SER A 383 -17.00 1.61 30.48
CA SER A 383 -17.47 2.71 29.62
C SER A 383 -18.70 2.38 28.79
N GLY A 384 -18.87 1.11 28.41
CA GLY A 384 -19.88 0.66 27.46
C GLY A 384 -19.57 0.94 25.99
N VAL A 385 -18.38 1.47 25.67
CA VAL A 385 -17.89 1.65 24.29
C VAL A 385 -17.08 0.42 23.88
N HIS A 386 -17.30 -0.12 22.68
CA HIS A 386 -16.47 -1.21 22.17
C HIS A 386 -15.04 -0.72 21.97
N TYR A 387 -14.05 -1.43 22.49
CA TYR A 387 -12.66 -1.02 22.41
C TYR A 387 -11.74 -2.14 21.93
N GLU A 388 -10.65 -1.74 21.26
CA GLU A 388 -9.55 -2.63 20.90
C GLU A 388 -8.22 -1.96 21.23
N PHE A 389 -7.28 -2.77 21.75
CA PHE A 389 -5.89 -2.36 21.90
C PHE A 389 -5.05 -2.98 20.81
N LEU A 390 -4.33 -2.12 20.10
CA LEU A 390 -3.44 -2.53 19.03
C LEU A 390 -2.00 -2.19 19.42
N ASN A 391 -1.13 -3.20 19.36
CA ASN A 391 0.30 -2.94 19.44
C ASN A 391 0.75 -2.34 18.12
N VAL A 392 1.43 -1.19 18.18
CA VAL A 392 2.09 -0.63 17.00
C VAL A 392 3.30 -1.51 16.69
N VAL A 393 3.25 -2.22 15.56
CA VAL A 393 4.38 -3.01 15.01
C VAL A 393 5.26 -2.10 14.17
#